data_AF-A0A0F8ZUB9-F1
#
_entry.id   AF-A0A0F8ZUB9-F1
#
_cell.length_a   1.000
_cell.length_b   1.000
_cell.length_c   1.000
_cell.angle_alpha   90.00
_cell.angle_beta   90.00
_cell.angle_gamma   90.00
#
_symmetry.space_group_name_H-M   'P 1'
#
loop_
_entity.id
_entity.type
_entity.pdbx_description
1 polymer ?
#
loop_
_entity_poly.entity_id
_entity_poly.type
_entity_poly.pdbx_seq_one_letter_code
_entity_poly.pdbx_strand_id
1 'polypeptide(L)'
;MLLWIFIIIFLISMGCYHFGKRDQFGKTRYGKLGEFCDKLFSTIMASITISSIVLVLMLLGLVITHVDFHSFVAERNAVQLTLNEYRKNEDISILEKVGAIQQAFEINKEIGVAKYWHSNFWTGAFWPDSVEDLDYIK
;
A
#
# COMPACT_ATOMS: atom_id res chain seq x y z
N MET A 1 -12.81 -17.09 -8.23
CA MET A 1 -14.27 -17.22 -8.05
C MET A 1 -14.96 -15.89 -7.77
N LEU A 2 -14.53 -15.09 -6.78
CA LEU A 2 -15.19 -13.82 -6.42
C LEU A 2 -15.29 -12.81 -7.58
N LEU A 3 -14.25 -12.68 -8.41
CA LEU A 3 -14.25 -11.79 -9.59
C LEU A 3 -15.42 -12.07 -10.54
N TRP A 4 -15.70 -13.35 -10.82
CA TRP A 4 -16.80 -13.75 -11.70
C TRP A 4 -18.17 -13.45 -11.12
N ILE A 5 -18.31 -13.53 -9.78
CA ILE A 5 -19.54 -13.16 -9.09
C ILE A 5 -19.80 -11.65 -9.24
N PHE A 6 -18.77 -10.81 -9.09
CA PHE A 6 -18.90 -9.37 -9.32
C PHE A 6 -19.23 -9.02 -10.78
N ILE A 7 -18.61 -9.71 -11.74
CA ILE A 7 -18.91 -9.51 -13.18
C ILE A 7 -20.36 -9.89 -13.49
N ILE A 8 -20.85 -11.03 -12.98
CA ILE A 8 -22.24 -11.46 -13.19
C ILE A 8 -23.23 -10.47 -12.56
N ILE A 9 -22.97 -10.04 -11.32
CA ILE A 9 -23.79 -9.02 -10.63
C ILE A 9 -23.80 -7.70 -11.41
N PHE A 10 -22.65 -7.26 -11.92
CA PHE A 10 -22.54 -6.04 -12.73
C PHE A 10 -23.33 -6.15 -14.04
N LEU A 11 -23.23 -7.27 -14.76
CA LEU A 11 -23.95 -7.51 -16.01
C LEU A 11 -25.48 -7.57 -15.77
N ILE A 12 -25.93 -8.23 -14.70
CA ILE A 12 -27.34 -8.27 -14.32
C ILE A 12 -27.83 -6.85 -13.98
N SER A 13 -27.05 -6.09 -13.21
CA SER A 13 -27.39 -4.74 -12.80
C SER A 13 -27.45 -3.77 -13.99
N MET A 14 -26.51 -3.88 -14.93
CA MET A 14 -26.51 -3.08 -16.17
C MET A 14 -27.69 -3.45 -17.08
N GLY A 15 -28.02 -4.74 -17.18
CA GLY A 15 -29.23 -5.22 -17.87
C GLY A 15 -30.49 -4.61 -17.26
N CYS A 16 -30.67 -4.69 -15.94
CA CYS A 16 -31.79 -4.09 -15.23
C CYS A 16 -31.89 -2.57 -15.44
N TYR A 17 -30.76 -1.86 -15.44
CA TYR A 17 -30.71 -0.42 -15.73
C TYR A 17 -31.12 -0.11 -17.18
N HIS A 18 -30.65 -0.90 -18.15
CA HIS A 18 -30.96 -0.68 -19.56
C HIS A 18 -32.42 -0.98 -19.90
N PHE A 19 -33.02 -1.98 -19.25
CA PHE A 19 -34.46 -2.28 -19.35
C PHE A 19 -35.34 -1.36 -18.49
N GLY A 20 -34.77 -0.66 -17.51
CA GLY A 20 -35.43 0.30 -16.63
C GLY A 20 -35.50 1.74 -17.17
N LYS A 21 -34.91 2.04 -18.33
CA LYS A 21 -34.92 3.39 -18.94
C LYS A 21 -36.35 3.94 -19.01
N ARG A 22 -36.56 5.09 -18.37
CA ARG A 22 -37.83 5.84 -18.36
C ARG A 22 -38.22 6.22 -19.79
N ASP A 23 -39.50 6.05 -20.15
CA ASP A 23 -40.08 6.72 -21.31
C ASP A 23 -39.96 8.25 -21.12
N GLN A 24 -39.98 9.02 -22.22
CA GLN A 24 -39.81 10.49 -22.26
C GLN A 24 -40.76 11.29 -21.34
N PHE A 25 -41.74 10.64 -20.71
CA PHE A 25 -42.73 11.21 -19.79
C PHE A 25 -42.46 10.94 -18.30
N GLY A 26 -41.28 10.39 -17.94
CA GLY A 26 -40.86 10.29 -16.54
C GLY A 26 -41.55 9.21 -15.69
N LYS A 27 -42.47 8.43 -16.26
CA LYS A 27 -43.06 7.25 -15.59
C LYS A 27 -42.18 6.02 -15.83
N THR A 28 -41.69 5.42 -14.75
CA THR A 28 -41.04 4.10 -14.80
C THR A 28 -42.08 3.08 -15.26
N ARG A 29 -41.81 2.37 -16.37
CA ARG A 29 -42.70 1.33 -16.90
C ARG A 29 -42.91 0.15 -15.91
N TYR A 30 -42.14 0.11 -14.80
CA TYR A 30 -42.09 -0.97 -13.81
C TYR A 30 -42.26 -0.55 -12.33
N GLY A 31 -42.67 0.69 -12.02
CA GLY A 31 -42.99 1.11 -10.65
C GLY A 31 -41.89 0.81 -9.60
N LYS A 32 -42.24 0.11 -8.51
CA LYS A 32 -41.35 -0.25 -7.38
C LYS A 32 -40.15 -1.13 -7.78
N LEU A 33 -40.26 -1.93 -8.85
CA LEU A 33 -39.18 -2.80 -9.31
C LEU A 33 -38.04 -1.98 -9.93
N GLY A 34 -38.38 -0.91 -10.67
CA GLY A 34 -37.39 0.02 -11.21
C GLY A 34 -36.62 0.77 -10.12
N GLU A 35 -37.32 1.27 -9.10
CA GLU A 35 -36.68 1.95 -7.95
C GLU A 35 -35.75 1.03 -7.15
N PHE A 36 -36.11 -0.26 -7.01
CA PHE A 36 -35.25 -1.25 -6.38
C PHE A 36 -33.98 -1.51 -7.21
N CYS A 37 -34.12 -1.70 -8.52
CA CYS A 37 -32.99 -1.89 -9.44
C CYS A 37 -32.05 -0.66 -9.46
N ASP A 38 -32.59 0.56 -9.47
CA ASP A 38 -31.80 1.79 -9.43
C ASP A 38 -31.00 1.92 -8.13
N LYS A 39 -31.62 1.59 -6.98
CA LYS A 39 -30.92 1.58 -5.68
C LYS A 39 -29.84 0.50 -5.64
N LEU A 40 -30.14 -0.71 -6.10
CA LEU A 40 -29.19 -1.82 -6.13
C LEU A 40 -27.98 -1.48 -7.02
N PHE A 41 -28.22 -0.97 -8.23
CA PHE A 41 -27.17 -0.52 -9.15
C PHE A 41 -26.32 0.57 -8.51
N SER A 42 -26.95 1.59 -7.91
CA SER A 42 -26.24 2.68 -7.24
C SER A 42 -25.34 2.18 -6.10
N THR A 43 -25.83 1.27 -5.25
CA THR A 43 -25.03 0.67 -4.17
C THR A 43 -23.86 -0.16 -4.71
N ILE A 44 -24.09 -0.96 -5.75
CA ILE A 44 -23.02 -1.75 -6.40
C ILE A 44 -21.95 -0.80 -6.97
N MET A 45 -22.35 0.22 -7.72
CA MET A 45 -21.41 1.19 -8.28
C MET A 45 -20.62 1.94 -7.20
N ALA A 46 -21.28 2.33 -6.09
CA ALA A 46 -20.61 2.95 -4.95
C ALA A 46 -19.57 2.01 -4.33
N SER A 47 -19.92 0.74 -4.09
CA SER A 47 -19.00 -0.24 -3.52
C SER A 47 -17.80 -0.56 -4.42
N ILE A 48 -18.01 -0.66 -5.74
CA ILE A 48 -16.92 -0.80 -6.73
C ILE A 48 -16.01 0.42 -6.69
N THR A 49 -16.59 1.62 -6.66
CA THR A 49 -15.82 2.87 -6.60
C THR A 49 -14.94 2.92 -5.36
N ILE A 50 -15.50 2.65 -4.18
CA ILE A 50 -14.73 2.60 -2.92
C ILE A 50 -13.65 1.53 -2.98
N SER A 51 -13.98 0.32 -3.46
CA SER A 51 -13.01 -0.77 -3.57
C SER A 51 -11.86 -0.44 -4.52
N SER A 52 -12.15 0.24 -5.63
CA SER A 52 -11.13 0.68 -6.59
C SER A 52 -10.20 1.74 -6.01
N ILE A 53 -10.73 2.69 -5.22
CA ILE A 53 -9.92 3.69 -4.52
C ILE A 53 -9.00 3.01 -3.51
N VAL A 54 -9.53 2.10 -2.69
CA VAL A 54 -8.73 1.34 -1.71
C VAL A 54 -7.63 0.54 -2.41
N LEU A 55 -7.94 -0.13 -3.53
CA LEU A 55 -6.96 -0.88 -4.31
C LEU A 55 -5.84 0.03 -4.84
N VAL A 56 -6.17 1.19 -5.40
CA VAL A 56 -5.17 2.16 -5.88
C VAL A 56 -4.27 2.63 -4.74
N LEU A 57 -4.83 2.93 -3.57
CA LEU A 57 -4.05 3.33 -2.39
C LEU A 57 -3.10 2.22 -1.92
N MET A 58 -3.55 0.97 -1.93
CA MET A 58 -2.68 -0.18 -1.62
C MET A 58 -1.54 -0.31 -2.64
N LEU A 59 -1.82 -0.21 -3.93
CA LEU A 59 -0.80 -0.29 -4.97
C LEU A 59 0.22 0.84 -4.86
N LEU A 60 -0.23 2.07 -4.58
CA LEU A 60 0.67 3.20 -4.33
C LEU A 60 1.55 2.95 -3.11
N GLY A 61 0.98 2.45 -2.01
CA GLY A 61 1.73 2.09 -0.81
C GLY A 61 2.82 1.05 -1.10
N LEU A 62 2.51 0.04 -1.93
CA LEU A 62 3.49 -0.98 -2.35
C LEU A 62 4.64 -0.36 -3.15
N VAL A 63 4.34 0.52 -4.11
CA VAL A 63 5.38 1.18 -4.90
C VAL A 63 6.26 2.07 -4.02
N ILE A 64 5.66 2.89 -3.15
CA ILE A 64 6.39 3.80 -2.26
C ILE A 64 7.31 3.01 -1.34
N THR A 65 6.79 2.01 -0.64
CA THR A 65 7.58 1.18 0.29
C THR A 65 8.76 0.49 -0.39
N HIS A 66 8.59 -0.02 -1.62
CA HIS A 66 9.69 -0.65 -2.36
C HIS A 66 10.75 0.36 -2.81
N VAL A 67 10.33 1.54 -3.28
CA VAL A 67 11.27 2.61 -3.68
C VAL A 67 12.03 3.14 -2.46
N ASP A 68 11.33 3.42 -1.38
CA ASP A 68 11.92 3.92 -0.13
C ASP A 68 12.88 2.88 0.47
N PHE A 69 12.55 1.59 0.40
CA PHE A 69 13.44 0.52 0.85
C PHE A 69 14.78 0.54 0.13
N HIS A 70 14.81 0.75 -1.20
CA HIS A 70 16.08 0.86 -1.92
C HIS A 70 16.93 2.03 -1.46
N SER A 71 16.32 3.20 -1.21
CA SER A 71 17.01 4.37 -0.67
C SER A 71 17.56 4.09 0.73
N PHE A 72 16.75 3.45 1.58
CA PHE A 72 17.11 3.08 2.93
C PHE A 72 18.31 2.12 2.98
N VAL A 73 18.35 1.12 2.11
CA VAL A 73 19.50 0.20 2.01
C VAL A 73 20.78 0.94 1.61
N ALA A 74 20.69 1.90 0.69
CA ALA A 74 21.83 2.72 0.30
C ALA A 74 22.34 3.58 1.46
N GLU A 75 21.44 4.22 2.21
CA GLU A 75 21.77 5.02 3.39
C GLU A 75 22.43 4.19 4.49
N ARG A 76 21.85 3.01 4.79
CA ARG A 76 22.39 2.03 5.74
C ARG A 76 23.84 1.66 5.38
N ASN A 77 24.10 1.39 4.11
CA ASN A 77 25.44 1.03 3.64
C ASN A 77 26.42 2.20 3.72
N ALA A 78 25.97 3.43 3.43
CA ALA A 78 26.79 4.63 3.56
C ALA A 78 27.21 4.86 5.03
N VAL A 79 26.26 4.78 5.97
CA VAL A 79 26.56 4.96 7.41
C VAL A 79 27.49 3.86 7.94
N GLN A 80 27.29 2.61 7.53
CA GLN A 80 28.18 1.51 7.88
C GLN A 80 29.62 1.73 7.38
N LEU A 81 29.79 2.26 6.16
CA LEU A 81 31.09 2.61 5.60
C LEU A 81 31.73 3.75 6.40
N THR A 82 31.00 4.82 6.68
CA THR A 82 31.48 5.96 7.49
C THR A 82 31.97 5.49 8.87
N LEU A 83 31.21 4.64 9.57
CA LEU A 83 31.64 4.10 10.86
C LEU A 83 32.90 3.22 10.75
N ASN A 84 33.02 2.44 9.68
CA ASN A 84 34.21 1.63 9.45
C ASN A 84 35.46 2.49 9.15
N GLU A 85 35.29 3.62 8.48
CA GLU A 85 36.37 4.61 8.29
C GLU A 85 36.73 5.29 9.61
N TYR A 86 35.74 5.66 10.42
CA TYR A 86 35.95 6.29 11.73
C TYR A 86 36.64 5.38 12.74
N ARG A 87 36.52 4.06 12.59
CA ARG A 87 37.26 3.07 13.37
C ARG A 87 38.74 3.00 12.99
N LYS A 88 39.08 3.29 11.73
CA LYS A 88 40.45 3.21 11.20
C LYS A 88 41.22 4.52 11.41
N ASN A 89 40.53 5.66 11.44
CA ASN A 89 41.12 6.98 11.58
C ASN A 89 40.96 7.53 13.01
N GLU A 90 42.07 7.62 13.73
CA GLU A 90 42.09 8.15 15.10
C GLU A 90 41.90 9.68 15.16
N ASP A 91 42.26 10.40 14.09
CA ASP A 91 42.22 11.87 14.01
C ASP A 91 40.81 12.48 13.90
N ILE A 92 39.77 11.64 13.82
CA ILE A 92 38.39 12.10 13.64
C ILE A 92 37.79 12.53 14.97
N SER A 93 37.09 13.67 14.95
CA SER A 93 36.51 14.28 16.14
C SER A 93 35.53 13.33 16.83
N ILE A 94 35.58 13.30 18.17
CA ILE A 94 34.65 12.52 18.99
C ILE A 94 33.19 12.90 18.67
N LEU A 95 32.92 14.18 18.38
CA LEU A 95 31.58 14.65 18.08
C LEU A 95 31.05 14.04 16.77
N GLU A 96 31.89 13.91 15.75
CA GLU A 96 31.54 13.29 14.47
C GLU A 96 31.29 11.79 14.64
N LYS A 97 32.10 11.12 15.47
CA LYS A 97 31.90 9.71 15.82
C LYS A 97 30.56 9.49 16.53
N VAL A 98 30.21 10.34 17.49
CA VAL A 98 28.92 10.27 18.19
C VAL A 98 27.75 10.50 17.23
N GLY A 99 27.85 11.47 16.31
CA GLY A 99 26.82 11.73 15.31
C GLY A 99 26.55 10.52 14.40
N ALA A 100 27.62 9.88 13.90
CA ALA A 100 27.49 8.68 13.08
C ALA A 100 26.91 7.48 13.86
N ILE A 101 27.25 7.33 15.15
CA ILE A 101 26.67 6.30 16.01
C ILE A 101 25.17 6.54 16.23
N GLN A 102 24.76 7.79 16.43
CA GLN A 102 23.35 8.14 16.58
C GLN A 102 22.54 7.81 15.32
N GLN A 103 23.07 8.15 14.14
CA GLN A 103 22.45 7.77 12.86
C GLN A 103 22.36 6.25 12.70
N ALA A 104 23.41 5.51 13.07
CA ALA A 104 23.35 4.05 13.05
C ALA A 104 22.28 3.48 13.99
N PHE A 105 22.06 4.10 15.15
CA PHE A 105 21.00 3.70 16.07
C PHE A 105 19.61 3.94 15.48
N GLU A 106 19.40 5.07 14.80
CA GLU A 106 18.15 5.40 14.12
C GLU A 106 17.86 4.40 12.98
N ILE A 107 18.85 4.12 12.14
CA ILE A 107 18.73 3.11 11.08
C ILE A 107 18.42 1.72 11.68
N ASN A 108 19.08 1.33 12.77
CA ASN A 108 18.79 0.06 13.44
C ASN A 108 17.36 -0.02 13.97
N LYS A 109 16.82 1.09 14.49
CA LYS A 109 15.42 1.15 14.90
C LYS A 109 14.48 0.95 13.71
N GLU A 110 14.79 1.56 12.57
CA GLU A 110 14.02 1.40 11.33
C GLU A 110 14.10 -0.03 10.77
N ILE A 111 15.27 -0.68 10.79
CA ILE A 111 15.42 -2.10 10.46
C ILE A 111 14.49 -2.95 11.34
N GLY A 112 14.45 -2.68 12.66
CA GLY A 112 13.56 -3.39 13.58
C GLY A 112 12.08 -3.22 13.23
N VAL A 113 11.67 -1.99 12.89
CA VAL A 113 10.30 -1.69 12.47
C VAL A 113 9.96 -2.37 11.15
N ALA A 114 10.85 -2.33 10.16
CA ALA A 114 10.68 -2.98 8.88
C ALA A 114 10.52 -4.50 9.05
N LYS A 115 11.40 -5.15 9.82
CA LYS A 115 11.30 -6.60 10.11
C LYS A 115 10.01 -6.96 10.84
N TYR A 116 9.57 -6.14 11.80
CA TYR A 116 8.29 -6.34 12.48
C TYR A 116 7.11 -6.30 11.51
N TRP A 117 7.02 -5.26 10.67
CA TRP A 117 5.90 -5.14 9.72
C TRP A 117 5.97 -6.11 8.55
N HIS A 118 7.17 -6.55 8.16
CA HIS A 118 7.36 -7.65 7.22
C HIS A 118 6.76 -8.96 7.74
N SER A 119 6.97 -9.26 9.03
CA SER A 119 6.47 -10.50 9.65
C SER A 119 4.94 -10.54 9.85
N ASN A 120 4.26 -9.40 9.70
CA ASN A 120 2.82 -9.29 9.90
C ASN A 120 2.05 -9.69 8.63
N PHE A 121 1.03 -10.56 8.76
CA PHE A 121 0.26 -11.10 7.64
C PHE A 121 -0.34 -10.05 6.68
N TRP A 122 -0.86 -8.95 7.23
CA TRP A 122 -1.55 -7.91 6.45
C TRP A 122 -0.60 -6.91 5.80
N THR A 123 0.54 -6.64 6.43
CA THR A 123 1.47 -5.59 6.00
C THR A 123 2.71 -6.14 5.31
N GLY A 124 3.00 -7.43 5.48
CA GLY A 124 4.18 -8.08 4.91
C GLY A 124 4.24 -7.95 3.39
N ALA A 125 3.09 -8.00 2.71
CA ALA A 125 3.00 -7.85 1.26
C ALA A 125 3.51 -6.49 0.72
N PHE A 126 3.62 -5.45 1.57
CA PHE A 126 4.17 -4.16 1.18
C PHE A 126 5.69 -4.10 1.34
N TRP A 127 6.28 -4.97 2.16
CA TRP A 127 7.70 -4.99 2.43
C TRP A 127 8.40 -6.01 1.54
N PRO A 128 9.56 -5.68 0.94
CA PRO A 128 10.31 -6.64 0.14
C PRO A 128 10.98 -7.70 1.03
N ASP A 129 11.09 -8.94 0.54
CA ASP A 129 11.67 -10.08 1.26
C ASP A 129 13.10 -9.80 1.77
N SER A 130 13.85 -8.96 1.04
CA SER A 130 15.21 -8.53 1.39
C SER A 130 15.31 -7.76 2.71
N VAL A 131 14.20 -7.36 3.33
CA VAL A 131 14.18 -6.80 4.69
C VAL A 131 14.71 -7.80 5.72
N GLU A 132 14.45 -9.11 5.54
CA GLU A 132 14.89 -10.14 6.49
C GLU A 132 16.42 -10.24 6.56
N ASP A 133 17.08 -10.05 5.41
CA ASP A 133 18.52 -10.12 5.23
C ASP A 133 19.27 -8.89 5.79
N LEU A 134 18.56 -7.84 6.22
CA LEU A 134 19.20 -6.63 6.74
C LEU A 134 19.79 -6.87 8.13
N ASP A 135 21.12 -6.80 8.20
CA ASP A 135 21.84 -6.81 9.46
C ASP A 135 21.85 -5.43 10.13
N TYR A 136 21.73 -5.42 11.46
CA TYR A 136 21.98 -4.22 12.26
C TYR A 136 23.41 -3.73 12.08
N ILE A 137 23.58 -2.40 11.99
CA ILE A 137 24.87 -1.73 11.98
C ILE A 137 25.55 -1.95 13.35
N LYS A 138 26.80 -2.43 13.32
CA LYS A 138 27.62 -2.73 14.51
C LYS A 138 28.76 -1.75 14.64
#